data_AF-A0A7V4UQ31-F1
#
_entry.id   AF-A0A7V4UQ31-F1
#
_cell.length_a   1.000
_cell.length_b   1.000
_cell.length_c   1.000
_cell.angle_alpha   90.00
_cell.angle_beta   90.00
_cell.angle_gamma   90.00
#
_symmetry.space_group_name_H-M   'P 1'
#
loop_
_entity.id
_entity.type
_entity.pdbx_description
1 polymer ?
#
loop_
_entity_poly.entity_id
_entity_poly.type
_entity_poly.pdbx_seq_one_letter_code
_entity_poly.pdbx_strand_id
1 'polypeptide(L)'
;MKREYVTFVRRLSLLSEGKQILFIKDLTPGPRKYDTRLVRGEIARDPSKLGDGDVLWIRSETGYLHRQPWVIQILEELPPYVPGQPWEDVFAAIKQLKE
;
A
#
# COMPACT_ATOMS: atom_id res chain seq x y z
N MET A 1 16.19 -8.94 -7.61
CA MET A 1 14.80 -9.16 -8.10
C MET A 1 13.96 -8.06 -7.47
N LYS A 2 13.14 -7.34 -8.25
CA LYS A 2 12.25 -6.31 -7.68
C LYS A 2 11.28 -6.98 -6.70
N ARG A 3 10.94 -6.29 -5.62
CA ARG A 3 9.95 -6.78 -4.67
C ARG A 3 8.57 -6.55 -5.25
N GLU A 4 7.62 -7.38 -4.82
CA GLU A 4 6.23 -7.24 -5.19
C GLU A 4 5.38 -7.10 -3.95
N TYR A 5 4.45 -6.15 -3.99
CA TYR A 5 3.56 -5.84 -2.90
C TYR A 5 2.11 -5.82 -3.37
N VAL A 6 1.17 -6.03 -2.46
CA VAL A 6 -0.24 -5.77 -2.70
C VAL A 6 -0.84 -4.92 -1.59
N THR A 7 -1.67 -3.95 -1.97
CA THR A 7 -2.50 -3.17 -1.05
C THR A 7 -3.97 -3.32 -1.40
N PHE A 8 -4.82 -3.03 -0.41
CA PHE A 8 -6.27 -3.05 -0.54
C PHE A 8 -6.80 -1.64 -0.35
N VAL A 9 -7.71 -1.21 -1.22
CA VAL A 9 -8.36 0.10 -1.17
C VAL A 9 -9.86 -0.09 -1.31
N ARG A 10 -10.67 0.77 -0.66
CA ARG A 10 -12.14 0.78 -0.86
C ARG A 10 -12.51 0.89 -2.33
N ARG A 11 -11.93 1.89 -3.02
CA ARG A 11 -12.09 2.13 -4.46
C ARG A 11 -10.81 2.72 -5.00
N LEU A 12 -10.40 2.34 -6.21
CA LEU A 12 -9.21 2.92 -6.85
C LEU A 12 -9.30 4.45 -6.98
N SER A 13 -10.50 4.99 -7.18
CA SER A 13 -10.72 6.44 -7.28
C SER A 13 -10.39 7.21 -6.01
N LEU A 14 -10.26 6.54 -4.86
CA LEU A 14 -9.87 7.13 -3.59
C LEU A 14 -8.35 7.09 -3.36
N LEU A 15 -7.59 6.44 -4.25
CA LEU A 15 -6.13 6.36 -4.18
C LEU A 15 -5.49 7.45 -5.06
N SER A 16 -4.73 8.33 -4.41
CA SER A 16 -3.89 9.37 -5.04
C SER A 16 -2.45 8.88 -5.22
N GLU A 17 -1.75 9.46 -6.19
CA GLU A 17 -0.28 9.35 -6.28
C GLU A 17 0.39 10.22 -5.20
N GLY A 18 1.67 9.97 -4.94
CA GLY A 18 2.48 10.69 -3.95
C GLY A 18 2.69 9.91 -2.66
N LYS A 19 3.02 10.61 -1.59
CA LYS A 19 3.24 10.01 -0.27
C LYS A 19 1.92 9.55 0.33
N GLN A 20 1.86 8.29 0.71
CA GLN A 20 0.68 7.68 1.30
C GLN A 20 1.10 6.78 2.47
N ILE A 21 0.26 6.71 3.49
CA ILE A 21 0.32 5.65 4.48
C ILE A 21 -0.62 4.54 4.05
N LEU A 22 -0.11 3.32 3.93
CA LEU A 22 -0.91 2.16 3.52
C LEU A 22 -0.41 0.86 4.14
N PHE A 23 -1.34 -0.08 4.33
CA PHE A 23 -0.98 -1.47 4.56
C PHE A 23 -0.58 -2.13 3.25
N ILE A 24 0.57 -2.81 3.27
CA ILE A 24 1.05 -3.64 2.17
C ILE A 24 1.24 -5.07 2.64
N LYS A 25 1.02 -6.03 1.73
CA LYS A 25 1.45 -7.42 1.91
C LYS A 25 2.60 -7.73 0.96
N ASP A 26 3.65 -8.36 1.46
CA ASP A 26 4.77 -8.83 0.65
C ASP A 26 4.34 -10.02 -0.22
N LEU A 27 4.56 -9.96 -1.52
CA LEU A 27 4.32 -11.05 -2.47
C LEU A 27 5.62 -11.65 -3.00
N THR A 28 6.77 -11.10 -2.61
CA THR A 28 8.10 -11.58 -2.98
C THR A 28 8.26 -13.03 -2.52
N PRO A 29 8.67 -13.96 -3.41
CA PRO A 29 8.91 -15.35 -3.03
C PRO A 29 9.94 -15.46 -1.91
N GLY A 30 9.59 -16.12 -0.81
CA GLY A 30 10.48 -16.29 0.34
C GLY A 30 9.74 -16.55 1.66
N PRO A 31 10.47 -16.65 2.78
CA PRO A 31 9.90 -17.01 4.09
C PRO A 31 8.94 -15.95 4.67
N ARG A 32 8.99 -14.71 4.18
CA ARG A 32 8.13 -13.59 4.63
C ARG A 32 7.02 -13.24 3.65
N LYS A 33 6.73 -14.13 2.69
CA LYS A 33 5.62 -13.93 1.77
C LYS A 33 4.31 -13.83 2.57
N TYR A 34 3.52 -12.82 2.25
CA TYR A 34 2.26 -12.41 2.87
C TYR A 34 2.38 -11.68 4.21
N ASP A 35 3.59 -11.37 4.67
CA ASP A 35 3.78 -10.48 5.82
C ASP A 35 3.12 -9.13 5.52
N THR A 36 2.29 -8.68 6.46
CA THR A 36 1.58 -7.39 6.35
C THR A 36 2.35 -6.33 7.13
N ARG A 37 2.58 -5.17 6.51
CA ARG A 37 3.29 -4.04 7.11
C ARG A 37 2.50 -2.77 6.87
N LEU A 38 2.49 -1.88 7.86
CA LEU A 38 2.06 -0.50 7.65
C LEU A 38 3.29 0.30 7.22
N VAL A 39 3.19 1.02 6.11
CA VAL A 39 4.31 1.80 5.59
C VAL A 39 3.88 3.21 5.23
N ARG A 40 4.79 4.16 5.37
CA ARG A 40 4.76 5.40 4.59
C ARG A 40 5.53 5.13 3.30
N GLY A 41 4.86 5.26 2.17
CA GLY A 41 5.46 5.01 0.86
C GLY A 41 5.06 6.07 -0.14
N GLU A 42 5.94 6.35 -1.10
CA GLU A 42 5.59 7.12 -2.27
C GLU A 42 5.08 6.18 -3.36
N ILE A 43 3.91 6.49 -3.95
CA ILE A 43 3.28 5.64 -4.97
C ILE A 43 2.98 6.42 -6.25
N ALA A 44 3.09 5.75 -7.40
CA ALA A 44 2.77 6.33 -8.70
C ALA A 44 2.15 5.31 -9.65
N ARG A 45 1.25 5.75 -10.53
CA ARG A 45 0.67 4.91 -11.59
C ARG A 45 1.69 4.56 -12.66
N ASP A 46 2.58 5.52 -12.93
CA ASP A 46 3.62 5.41 -13.94
C ASP A 46 4.95 5.03 -13.28
N PRO A 47 5.54 3.87 -13.62
CA PRO A 47 6.84 3.45 -13.13
C PRO A 47 7.96 4.47 -13.34
N SER A 48 7.88 5.28 -14.40
CA SER A 48 8.91 6.28 -14.71
C SER A 48 9.01 7.39 -13.66
N LYS A 49 7.97 7.61 -12.86
CA LYS A 49 7.94 8.64 -11.80
C LYS A 49 8.75 8.28 -10.56
N LEU A 50 8.93 6.97 -10.28
CA LEU A 50 9.63 6.47 -9.10
C LEU A 50 10.86 5.62 -9.44
N GLY A 51 11.31 5.63 -10.70
CA GLY A 51 12.52 4.97 -11.17
C GLY A 51 12.58 3.48 -10.78
N ASP A 52 13.41 3.18 -9.78
CA ASP A 52 13.63 1.82 -9.26
C ASP A 52 12.56 1.32 -8.27
N GLY A 53 11.42 2.01 -8.16
CA GLY A 53 10.28 1.57 -7.35
C GLY A 53 9.87 0.10 -7.57
N ASP A 54 9.43 -0.53 -6.49
CA ASP A 54 8.93 -1.91 -6.46
C ASP A 54 7.49 -1.99 -7.00
N VAL A 55 7.03 -3.19 -7.33
CA VAL A 55 5.69 -3.38 -7.91
C VAL A 55 4.63 -3.32 -6.81
N LEU A 56 3.59 -2.52 -7.01
CA LEU A 56 2.43 -2.43 -6.13
C LEU A 56 1.15 -2.85 -6.86
N TRP A 57 0.66 -4.04 -6.55
CA TRP A 57 -0.66 -4.49 -6.95
C TRP A 57 -1.73 -3.81 -6.08
N ILE A 58 -2.83 -3.39 -6.70
CA ILE A 58 -3.95 -2.78 -6.00
C ILE A 58 -5.16 -3.68 -6.13
N ARG A 59 -5.77 -4.03 -5.00
CA ARG A 59 -7.06 -4.71 -4.94
C ARG A 59 -8.13 -3.80 -4.36
N SER A 60 -9.36 -3.94 -4.85
CA SER A 60 -10.51 -3.37 -4.16
C SER A 60 -10.74 -4.06 -2.81
N GLU A 61 -11.58 -3.47 -1.97
CA GLU A 61 -12.05 -4.08 -0.70
C GLU A 61 -12.74 -5.44 -0.94
N THR A 62 -13.41 -5.61 -2.08
CA THR A 62 -14.01 -6.88 -2.51
C THR A 62 -13.03 -7.86 -3.17
N GLY A 63 -11.75 -7.48 -3.31
CA GLY A 63 -10.68 -8.32 -3.84
C GLY A 63 -10.47 -8.23 -5.35
N TYR A 64 -11.17 -7.36 -6.08
CA TYR A 64 -10.96 -7.15 -7.51
C TYR A 64 -9.56 -6.60 -7.76
N LEU A 65 -8.76 -7.30 -8.58
CA LEU A 65 -7.41 -6.89 -8.92
C LEU A 65 -7.43 -5.87 -10.06
N HIS A 66 -6.80 -4.72 -9.84
CA HIS A 66 -6.61 -3.75 -10.91
C HIS A 66 -5.60 -4.24 -11.94
N ARG A 67 -5.92 -4.05 -13.22
CA ARG A 67 -5.16 -4.61 -14.36
C ARG A 67 -3.72 -4.13 -14.41
N GLN A 68 -3.50 -2.85 -14.11
CA GLN A 68 -2.18 -2.24 -14.17
C GLN A 68 -1.67 -2.03 -12.74
N PRO A 69 -0.53 -2.64 -12.37
CA PRO A 69 0.10 -2.36 -11.08
C PRO A 69 0.63 -0.92 -11.07
N TRP A 70 0.69 -0.37 -9.87
CA TRP A 70 1.41 0.87 -9.59
C TRP A 70 2.84 0.53 -9.18
N VAL A 71 3.64 1.55 -8.94
CA VAL A 71 4.94 1.43 -8.30
C VAL A 71 4.91 2.03 -6.90
N ILE A 72 5.75 1.49 -6.01
CA ILE A 72 5.92 1.97 -4.65
C ILE A 72 7.41 2.09 -4.30
N GLN A 73 7.75 3.16 -3.60
CA GLN A 73 8.99 3.29 -2.86
C GLN A 73 8.66 3.41 -1.37
N ILE A 74 9.08 2.44 -0.56
CA ILE A 74 8.87 2.46 0.88
C ILE A 74 9.83 3.48 1.50
N LEU A 75 9.28 4.51 2.15
CA LEU A 75 10.05 5.55 2.82
C LEU A 75 10.34 5.15 4.28
N GLU A 76 9.34 4.59 4.97
CA GLU A 76 9.49 4.09 6.33
C GLU A 76 8.49 2.97 6.64
N GLU A 77 8.84 2.07 7.56
CA GLU A 77 7.90 1.14 8.18
C GLU A 77 7.35 1.74 9.47
N LEU A 78 6.03 1.70 9.62
CA LEU A 78 5.29 2.19 10.78
C LEU A 78 4.94 1.04 11.72
N PRO A 79 4.51 1.31 12.96
CA PRO A 79 3.96 0.29 13.84
C PRO A 79 2.86 -0.53 13.14
N PRO A 80 2.73 -1.83 13.40
CA PRO A 80 1.83 -2.73 12.66
C PRO A 80 0.34 -2.55 13.05
N TYR A 81 -0.05 -1.35 13.46
CA TYR A 81 -1.39 -0.99 13.89
C TYR A 81 -1.66 0.49 13.60
N VAL A 82 -2.93 0.85 13.51
CA VAL A 82 -3.39 2.23 13.41
C VAL A 82 -4.19 2.54 14.67
N PRO A 83 -3.89 3.62 15.41
CA PRO A 83 -4.70 4.05 16.54
C PRO A 83 -6.10 4.44 16.05
N GLY A 84 -7.14 4.02 16.77
CA GLY A 84 -8.53 4.29 16.41
C GLY A 84 -9.49 3.57 17.34
N GLN A 85 -10.79 3.75 17.12
CA GLN A 85 -11.81 3.00 17.86
C GLN A 85 -12.05 1.61 17.22
N PRO A 86 -12.44 0.58 17.99
CA PRO A 86 -12.70 -0.77 17.45
C PRO A 86 -13.75 -0.83 16.32
N TRP A 87 -14.70 0.11 16.31
CA TRP A 87 -15.76 0.22 15.31
C TRP A 87 -15.45 1.25 14.21
N GLU A 88 -14.28 1.89 14.26
CA GLU A 88 -13.86 2.88 13.27
C GLU A 88 -13.39 2.21 11.98
N ASP A 89 -13.69 2.84 10.86
CA ASP A 89 -13.19 2.40 9.56
C ASP A 89 -11.66 2.55 9.50
N VAL A 90 -10.95 1.47 9.18
CA VAL A 90 -9.48 1.49 9.10
C VAL A 90 -8.95 2.51 8.09
N PHE A 91 -9.64 2.71 6.96
CA PHE A 91 -9.22 3.70 5.96
C PHE A 91 -9.43 5.13 6.47
N ALA A 92 -10.45 5.38 7.27
CA ALA A 92 -10.64 6.66 7.95
C ALA A 92 -9.56 6.89 9.01
N ALA A 93 -9.23 5.88 9.81
CA ALA A 93 -8.18 5.97 10.83
C ALA A 93 -6.79 6.23 10.19
N ILE A 94 -6.47 5.57 9.06
CA ILE A 94 -5.22 5.82 8.32
C ILE A 94 -5.12 7.27 7.85
N LYS A 95 -6.21 7.86 7.37
CA LYS A 95 -6.21 9.28 6.91
C LYS A 95 -5.94 10.28 8.04
N GLN A 96 -6.15 9.89 9.29
CA GLN A 96 -5.85 10.72 10.46
C GLN A 96 -4.37 10.66 10.85
N LEU A 97 -3.62 9.66 10.35
CA LEU A 97 -2.17 9.62 10.49
C LEU A 97 -1.55 10.72 9.62
N LYS A 98 -0.72 11.57 10.24
CA LYS A 98 -0.02 12.64 9.51
C LYS A 98 0.98 12.03 8.52
N GLU A 99 0.94 12.52 7.28
CA GLU A 99 1.93 12.26 6.22
C GLU A 99 3.34 12.74 6.60
#